data_AF-A0AAJ2Q7H8-F1
#
_entry.id   AF-A0AAJ2Q7H8-F1
#
_cell.length_a   1.000
_cell.length_b   1.000
_cell.length_c   1.000
_cell.angle_alpha   90.00
_cell.angle_beta   90.00
_cell.angle_gamma   90.00
#
_symmetry.space_group_name_H-M   'P 1'
#
loop_
_entity.id
_entity.type
_entity.pdbx_description
1 polymer ?
#
loop_
_entity_poly.entity_id
_entity_poly.type
_entity_poly.pdbx_seq_one_letter_code
_entity_poly.pdbx_strand_id
1 'polypeptide(L)'
;MPSSPSVRAPAVVLLAVLPGALLPAPAAQAASRTVQGGRLDWGIRSSFQSYVTGPVAQGSWSLTGGAATVGGSQFRFHSATGSYDPGSGAFRAGFSGGVHFVGHRQADGGHELDLTISRPTVRIESGTGTLYADMAGKERGSGRVTTSSQVPLATLGLSGIDMRGGSTPVSLVGVPATLTPQGASAFAGYYAAGTPLDPVSLSVDTNAPAAAKTTKSPQPSPSPSATRKKESAARVEDAAVDWGVRRTFREYVTGSVGRGRWALSGGAQDGGAVFRFPQGKGTYDAGSEKLEAVFAGAVRFTAADGLDLRLAGLTARVSSGTGTLLADVTRGGATEKAVPLVTFAAGGLAPEDGLAVLTEAPATLTAEGAKAFGSLYRAGTEMDPVSLAVTLDAKAELPALPDLGTGADPSDAPATHSAGTPAARPAAAESGSRTPLAVGGGAAIAAAVAAVLYAARRRRARNT
;
A
#
# COMPACT_ATOMS: atom_id res chain seq x y z
N MET A 1 55.27 -5.73 -92.76
CA MET A 1 54.03 -5.15 -93.32
C MET A 1 52.89 -6.14 -93.07
N PRO A 2 51.64 -5.67 -92.98
CA PRO A 2 50.92 -5.06 -91.85
C PRO A 2 50.14 -6.18 -91.06
N SER A 3 49.28 -6.03 -90.06
CA SER A 3 48.27 -5.02 -89.74
C SER A 3 47.72 -5.32 -88.33
N SER A 4 47.58 -4.31 -87.48
CA SER A 4 46.44 -4.22 -86.53
C SER A 4 45.19 -3.75 -87.33
N PRO A 5 43.93 -3.67 -86.83
CA PRO A 5 43.45 -3.77 -85.44
C PRO A 5 42.04 -4.42 -85.25
N SER A 6 41.48 -4.23 -84.04
CA SER A 6 40.06 -4.01 -83.71
C SER A 6 39.26 -5.21 -83.16
N VAL A 7 39.06 -5.34 -81.84
CA VAL A 7 38.11 -4.61 -80.93
C VAL A 7 36.74 -5.29 -80.85
N ARG A 8 36.47 -5.98 -79.72
CA ARG A 8 35.42 -5.65 -78.71
C ARG A 8 35.21 -6.80 -77.72
N ALA A 9 35.42 -6.48 -76.43
CA ALA A 9 35.02 -7.21 -75.22
C ALA A 9 33.46 -7.17 -75.06
N PRO A 10 32.79 -7.74 -74.00
CA PRO A 10 33.36 -8.10 -72.68
C PRO A 10 32.72 -9.29 -71.91
N ALA A 11 33.23 -9.44 -70.68
CA ALA A 11 32.54 -9.89 -69.46
C ALA A 11 32.46 -11.39 -69.15
N VAL A 12 33.52 -11.90 -68.52
CA VAL A 12 33.45 -13.06 -67.62
C VAL A 12 33.08 -12.54 -66.23
N VAL A 13 31.88 -12.87 -65.76
CA VAL A 13 31.48 -12.72 -64.35
C VAL A 13 31.92 -13.98 -63.62
N LEU A 14 32.94 -13.86 -62.76
CA LEU A 14 33.35 -14.93 -61.85
C LEU A 14 32.54 -14.82 -60.55
N LEU A 15 31.69 -15.80 -60.28
CA LEU A 15 31.07 -15.99 -58.97
C LEU A 15 32.15 -16.33 -57.93
N ALA A 16 32.35 -15.44 -56.95
CA ALA A 16 33.03 -15.78 -55.70
C ALA A 16 31.96 -16.06 -54.63
N VAL A 17 31.91 -17.32 -54.19
CA VAL A 17 31.08 -17.81 -53.09
C VAL A 17 31.74 -17.41 -51.76
N LEU A 18 31.02 -16.66 -50.93
CA LEU A 18 31.35 -16.39 -49.52
C LEU A 18 30.34 -17.14 -48.65
N PRO A 19 30.73 -18.13 -47.82
CA PRO A 19 29.88 -18.63 -46.76
C PRO A 19 29.99 -17.65 -45.58
N GLY A 20 29.11 -16.66 -45.55
CA GLY A 20 28.90 -15.85 -44.35
C GLY A 20 28.29 -16.72 -43.26
N ALA A 21 29.06 -17.01 -42.21
CA ALA A 21 28.55 -17.60 -40.99
C ALA A 21 27.48 -16.66 -40.39
N LEU A 22 26.21 -16.99 -40.61
CA LEU A 22 25.08 -16.46 -39.86
C LEU A 22 25.18 -16.99 -38.43
N LEU A 23 25.98 -16.32 -37.60
CA LEU A 23 25.81 -16.41 -36.15
C LEU A 23 24.39 -15.89 -35.84
N PRO A 24 23.54 -16.64 -35.14
CA PRO A 24 22.28 -16.09 -34.67
C PRO A 24 22.61 -14.88 -33.80
N ALA A 25 22.04 -13.72 -34.14
CA ALA A 25 22.10 -12.55 -33.28
C ALA A 25 21.63 -12.98 -31.88
N PRO A 26 22.32 -12.60 -30.79
CA PRO A 26 21.81 -12.85 -29.45
C PRO A 26 20.42 -12.21 -29.40
N ALA A 27 19.39 -13.01 -29.13
CA ALA A 27 18.07 -12.48 -28.85
C ALA A 27 18.26 -11.42 -27.76
N ALA A 28 17.92 -10.17 -28.05
CA ALA A 28 17.99 -9.10 -27.07
C ALA A 28 17.06 -9.47 -25.90
N GLN A 29 17.60 -10.12 -24.87
CA GLN A 29 16.84 -10.37 -23.65
C GLN A 29 16.55 -9.01 -23.05
N ALA A 30 15.26 -8.68 -22.93
CA ALA A 30 14.85 -7.48 -22.24
C ALA A 30 15.31 -7.61 -20.78
N ALA A 31 16.21 -6.72 -20.35
CA ALA A 31 16.81 -6.79 -19.02
C ALA A 31 15.73 -6.72 -17.93
N SER A 32 15.91 -7.51 -16.86
CA SER A 32 15.05 -7.47 -15.68
C SER A 32 15.03 -6.07 -15.08
N ARG A 33 13.84 -5.57 -14.77
CA ARG A 33 13.59 -4.26 -14.17
C ARG A 33 13.37 -4.41 -12.67
N THR A 34 13.80 -3.42 -11.91
CA THR A 34 13.52 -3.33 -10.47
C THR A 34 12.18 -2.66 -10.28
N VAL A 35 11.32 -3.24 -9.43
CA VAL A 35 10.11 -2.57 -8.96
C VAL A 35 10.51 -1.55 -7.89
N GLN A 36 10.19 -0.28 -8.13
CA GLN A 36 10.51 0.83 -7.25
C GLN A 36 9.29 1.74 -7.15
N GLY A 37 8.43 1.48 -6.18
CA GLY A 37 7.19 2.23 -5.99
C GLY A 37 5.98 1.60 -6.68
N GLY A 38 4.80 1.97 -6.19
CA GLY A 38 3.53 1.43 -6.67
C GLY A 38 2.54 1.14 -5.54
N ARG A 39 1.33 0.77 -5.94
CA ARG A 39 0.17 0.56 -5.08
C ARG A 39 -0.58 -0.73 -5.39
N LEU A 40 -1.25 -1.25 -4.37
CA LEU A 40 -2.21 -2.35 -4.47
C LEU A 40 -3.49 -1.95 -3.75
N ASP A 41 -4.62 -1.99 -4.46
CA ASP A 41 -5.95 -1.74 -3.92
C ASP A 41 -6.70 -3.07 -3.78
N TRP A 42 -7.17 -3.37 -2.57
CA TRP A 42 -7.86 -4.61 -2.27
C TRP A 42 -8.82 -4.45 -1.08
N GLY A 43 -10.07 -4.91 -1.24
CA GLY A 43 -11.09 -4.88 -0.19
C GLY A 43 -11.04 -6.08 0.76
N ILE A 44 -10.13 -7.03 0.55
CA ILE A 44 -10.11 -8.33 1.25
C ILE A 44 -11.34 -9.15 0.89
N ARG A 45 -12.49 -8.82 1.49
CA ARG A 45 -13.80 -9.35 1.16
C ARG A 45 -14.89 -8.45 1.70
N SER A 46 -15.73 -7.91 0.82
CA SER A 46 -16.86 -7.03 1.16
C SER A 46 -17.77 -7.61 2.25
N SER A 47 -18.21 -8.87 2.12
CA SER A 47 -19.06 -9.49 3.13
C SER A 47 -18.39 -9.68 4.50
N PHE A 48 -17.06 -9.83 4.53
CA PHE A 48 -16.31 -9.88 5.79
C PHE A 48 -16.27 -8.51 6.43
N GLN A 49 -15.96 -7.45 5.67
CA GLN A 49 -15.99 -6.08 6.18
C GLN A 49 -17.36 -5.72 6.75
N SER A 50 -18.45 -6.01 6.02
CA SER A 50 -19.83 -5.77 6.48
C SER A 50 -20.19 -6.57 7.74
N TYR A 51 -19.66 -7.78 7.87
CA TYR A 51 -19.85 -8.57 9.09
C TYR A 51 -19.13 -7.94 10.28
N VAL A 52 -17.86 -7.54 10.12
CA VAL A 52 -17.05 -6.92 11.18
C VAL A 52 -17.68 -5.63 11.66
N THR A 53 -18.06 -4.72 10.76
CA THR A 53 -18.64 -3.42 11.11
C THR A 53 -20.14 -3.48 11.39
N GLY A 54 -20.77 -4.64 11.16
CA GLY A 54 -22.19 -4.86 11.34
C GLY A 54 -22.61 -5.16 12.78
N PRO A 55 -23.93 -5.32 13.02
CA PRO A 55 -24.50 -5.48 14.37
C PRO A 55 -24.16 -6.82 15.03
N VAL A 56 -23.64 -7.79 14.26
CA VAL A 56 -23.29 -9.13 14.75
C VAL A 56 -21.93 -9.12 15.43
N ALA A 57 -20.87 -8.72 14.71
CA ALA A 57 -19.54 -8.65 15.30
C ALA A 57 -19.33 -7.39 16.15
N GLN A 58 -20.08 -6.31 15.88
CA GLN A 58 -19.96 -5.01 16.57
C GLN A 58 -18.50 -4.55 16.66
N GLY A 59 -17.77 -4.79 15.58
CA GLY A 59 -16.35 -4.62 15.49
C GLY A 59 -15.96 -3.36 14.75
N SER A 60 -14.68 -3.27 14.48
CA SER A 60 -14.08 -2.21 13.70
C SER A 60 -12.82 -2.73 13.01
N TRP A 61 -12.26 -1.88 12.17
CA TRP A 61 -10.93 -2.09 11.62
C TRP A 61 -10.10 -0.83 11.75
N SER A 62 -8.77 -1.00 11.79
CA SER A 62 -7.78 0.07 11.77
C SER A 62 -6.72 -0.25 10.72
N LEU A 63 -6.04 0.79 10.22
CA LEU A 63 -4.96 0.65 9.26
C LEU A 63 -3.62 0.84 9.95
N THR A 64 -2.61 0.12 9.48
CA THR A 64 -1.24 0.14 10.00
C THR A 64 -0.24 0.28 8.84
N GLY A 65 0.98 0.71 9.16
CA GLY A 65 2.10 0.75 8.21
C GLY A 65 1.82 1.57 6.95
N GLY A 66 1.14 2.72 7.11
CA GLY A 66 0.88 3.67 6.02
C GLY A 66 -0.27 3.29 5.08
N ALA A 67 -0.95 2.16 5.29
CA ALA A 67 -2.12 1.79 4.50
C ALA A 67 -3.22 2.87 4.55
N ALA A 68 -3.92 3.06 3.43
CA ALA A 68 -5.00 4.01 3.28
C ALA A 68 -6.30 3.32 2.85
N THR A 69 -7.42 4.06 2.80
CA THR A 69 -8.63 3.60 2.11
C THR A 69 -8.80 4.32 0.79
N VAL A 70 -9.43 3.64 -0.16
CA VAL A 70 -9.81 4.19 -1.47
C VAL A 70 -11.27 3.88 -1.70
N GLY A 71 -12.05 4.92 -1.95
CA GLY A 71 -13.50 4.81 -1.86
C GLY A 71 -13.95 4.35 -0.47
N GLY A 72 -15.15 3.78 -0.39
CA GLY A 72 -15.74 3.37 0.89
C GLY A 72 -15.39 1.95 1.36
N SER A 73 -14.64 1.15 0.59
CA SER A 73 -14.52 -0.30 0.85
C SER A 73 -13.21 -0.96 0.42
N GLN A 74 -12.25 -0.23 -0.16
CA GLN A 74 -10.95 -0.80 -0.53
C GLN A 74 -9.83 -0.25 0.35
N PHE A 75 -8.87 -1.11 0.68
CA PHE A 75 -7.63 -0.73 1.32
C PHE A 75 -6.54 -0.57 0.27
N ARG A 76 -5.72 0.46 0.42
CA ARG A 76 -4.58 0.75 -0.45
C ARG A 76 -3.29 0.52 0.31
N PHE A 77 -2.49 -0.39 -0.23
CA PHE A 77 -1.14 -0.77 0.16
C PHE A 77 -0.15 -0.11 -0.80
N HIS A 78 1.08 0.17 -0.37
CA HIS A 78 1.98 1.07 -1.09
C HIS A 78 3.43 0.64 -1.03
N SER A 79 4.34 1.51 -1.51
CA SER A 79 5.79 1.29 -1.46
C SER A 79 6.18 -0.06 -2.08
N ALA A 80 5.63 -0.36 -3.26
CA ALA A 80 5.93 -1.62 -3.93
C ALA A 80 7.44 -1.78 -4.15
N THR A 81 7.99 -2.95 -3.82
CA THR A 81 9.38 -3.32 -4.10
C THR A 81 9.46 -4.73 -4.67
N GLY A 82 10.47 -4.98 -5.50
CA GLY A 82 10.68 -6.30 -6.09
C GLY A 82 11.26 -6.25 -7.50
N SER A 83 10.79 -7.13 -8.38
CA SER A 83 11.38 -7.34 -9.69
C SER A 83 10.33 -7.61 -10.76
N TYR A 84 10.66 -7.25 -11.99
CA TYR A 84 9.86 -7.51 -13.17
C TYR A 84 10.77 -7.90 -14.34
N ASP A 85 10.57 -9.08 -14.89
CA ASP A 85 11.25 -9.53 -16.10
C ASP A 85 10.29 -9.42 -17.29
N PRO A 86 10.44 -8.42 -18.17
CA PRO A 86 9.59 -8.26 -19.34
C PRO A 86 9.79 -9.34 -20.41
N GLY A 87 10.87 -10.12 -20.38
CA GLY A 87 11.11 -11.22 -21.32
C GLY A 87 10.30 -12.47 -20.96
N SER A 88 10.33 -12.86 -19.68
CA SER A 88 9.58 -14.03 -19.18
C SER A 88 8.18 -13.69 -18.67
N GLY A 89 7.91 -12.43 -18.35
CA GLY A 89 6.71 -11.98 -17.64
C GLY A 89 6.72 -12.31 -16.15
N ALA A 90 7.86 -12.75 -15.60
CA ALA A 90 7.99 -12.99 -14.16
C ALA A 90 7.90 -11.66 -13.41
N PHE A 91 7.05 -11.61 -12.39
CA PHE A 91 6.77 -10.38 -11.64
C PHE A 91 6.67 -10.68 -10.15
N ARG A 92 7.32 -9.85 -9.34
CA ARG A 92 7.19 -9.85 -7.88
C ARG A 92 7.11 -8.41 -7.39
N ALA A 93 6.02 -8.07 -6.70
CA ALA A 93 5.87 -6.78 -6.02
C ALA A 93 5.33 -7.00 -4.61
N GLY A 94 6.13 -6.68 -3.60
CA GLY A 94 5.74 -6.64 -2.20
C GLY A 94 5.40 -5.21 -1.78
N PHE A 95 4.28 -5.03 -1.10
CA PHE A 95 3.75 -3.74 -0.68
C PHE A 95 3.77 -3.63 0.85
N SER A 96 3.93 -2.40 1.34
CA SER A 96 3.77 -2.02 2.75
C SER A 96 2.30 -1.76 3.09
N GLY A 97 2.00 -1.78 4.38
CA GLY A 97 0.66 -1.53 4.92
C GLY A 97 0.01 -2.77 5.52
N GLY A 98 -1.00 -2.53 6.35
CA GLY A 98 -1.79 -3.58 6.98
C GLY A 98 -3.16 -3.10 7.43
N VAL A 99 -4.05 -4.05 7.63
CA VAL A 99 -5.41 -3.84 8.15
C VAL A 99 -5.61 -4.77 9.34
N HIS A 100 -6.01 -4.20 10.48
CA HIS A 100 -6.32 -4.93 11.70
C HIS A 100 -7.83 -4.89 11.93
N PHE A 101 -8.45 -6.05 12.08
CA PHE A 101 -9.87 -6.24 12.33
C PHE A 101 -10.09 -6.76 13.74
N VAL A 102 -11.00 -6.12 14.46
CA VAL A 102 -11.46 -6.59 15.77
C VAL A 102 -12.97 -6.72 15.79
N GLY A 103 -13.50 -7.69 16.54
CA GLY A 103 -14.94 -7.91 16.69
C GLY A 103 -15.24 -8.91 17.80
N HIS A 104 -16.52 -9.06 18.15
CA HIS A 104 -16.98 -9.92 19.25
C HIS A 104 -16.28 -9.58 20.56
N ARG A 105 -16.51 -8.34 21.03
CA ARG A 105 -15.93 -7.87 22.28
C ARG A 105 -16.45 -8.70 23.46
N GLN A 106 -15.54 -9.20 24.27
CA GLN A 106 -15.82 -10.03 25.43
C GLN A 106 -15.86 -9.19 26.72
N ALA A 107 -16.37 -9.78 27.80
CA ALA A 107 -16.54 -9.10 29.09
C ALA A 107 -15.20 -8.71 29.75
N ASP A 108 -14.12 -9.43 29.42
CA ASP A 108 -12.75 -9.14 29.86
C ASP A 108 -12.09 -7.99 29.08
N GLY A 109 -12.78 -7.42 28.10
CA GLY A 109 -12.28 -6.36 27.24
C GLY A 109 -11.53 -6.85 26.00
N GLY A 110 -11.32 -8.16 25.85
CA GLY A 110 -10.72 -8.77 24.66
C GLY A 110 -11.70 -8.89 23.49
N HIS A 111 -11.20 -9.38 22.36
CA HIS A 111 -11.96 -9.62 21.14
C HIS A 111 -11.79 -11.07 20.68
N GLU A 112 -12.88 -11.76 20.33
CA GLU A 112 -12.82 -13.10 19.75
C GLU A 112 -12.31 -13.06 18.30
N LEU A 113 -12.78 -12.09 17.53
CA LEU A 113 -12.20 -11.77 16.23
C LEU A 113 -11.08 -10.76 16.44
N ASP A 114 -9.87 -11.15 16.12
CA ASP A 114 -8.66 -10.32 16.17
C ASP A 114 -7.76 -10.82 15.04
N LEU A 115 -7.71 -10.07 13.93
CA LEU A 115 -7.07 -10.49 12.69
C LEU A 115 -6.34 -9.30 12.04
N THR A 116 -5.04 -9.45 11.84
CA THR A 116 -4.21 -8.53 11.06
C THR A 116 -3.79 -9.19 9.76
N ILE A 117 -3.99 -8.47 8.66
CA ILE A 117 -3.51 -8.81 7.33
C ILE A 117 -2.56 -7.71 6.89
N SER A 118 -1.31 -8.03 6.59
CA SER A 118 -0.30 -7.02 6.25
C SER A 118 0.67 -7.51 5.18
N ARG A 119 1.45 -6.55 4.65
CA ARG A 119 2.55 -6.80 3.71
C ARG A 119 2.15 -7.67 2.50
N PRO A 120 1.13 -7.29 1.73
CA PRO A 120 0.72 -8.10 0.60
C PRO A 120 1.83 -8.17 -0.45
N THR A 121 2.04 -9.34 -1.05
CA THR A 121 2.98 -9.54 -2.15
C THR A 121 2.30 -10.23 -3.30
N VAL A 122 2.37 -9.64 -4.50
CA VAL A 122 1.91 -10.31 -5.72
C VAL A 122 3.11 -10.97 -6.39
N ARG A 123 2.98 -12.27 -6.69
CA ARG A 123 3.97 -13.03 -7.46
C ARG A 123 3.30 -13.65 -8.67
N ILE A 124 3.86 -13.41 -9.85
CA ILE A 124 3.42 -13.99 -11.12
C ILE A 124 4.60 -14.72 -11.73
N GLU A 125 4.45 -16.01 -11.94
CA GLU A 125 5.46 -16.88 -12.53
C GLU A 125 4.75 -17.82 -13.51
N SER A 126 5.28 -17.95 -14.73
CA SER A 126 4.70 -18.83 -15.77
C SER A 126 3.19 -18.63 -15.98
N GLY A 127 2.72 -17.38 -15.94
CA GLY A 127 1.31 -17.02 -16.12
C GLY A 127 0.39 -17.34 -14.93
N THR A 128 0.93 -17.83 -13.81
CA THR A 128 0.17 -18.08 -12.58
C THR A 128 0.42 -16.97 -11.57
N GLY A 129 -0.63 -16.29 -11.13
CA GLY A 129 -0.56 -15.25 -10.12
C GLY A 129 -0.96 -15.76 -8.73
N THR A 130 -0.23 -15.34 -7.69
CA THR A 130 -0.59 -15.58 -6.29
C THR A 130 -0.40 -14.30 -5.48
N LEU A 131 -1.41 -13.96 -4.68
CA LEU A 131 -1.34 -12.95 -3.63
C LEU A 131 -0.93 -13.61 -2.33
N TYR A 132 0.16 -13.11 -1.75
CA TYR A 132 0.67 -13.48 -0.44
C TYR A 132 0.36 -12.38 0.57
N ALA A 133 0.26 -12.72 1.85
CA ALA A 133 0.20 -11.74 2.93
C ALA A 133 0.73 -12.33 4.24
N ASP A 134 1.18 -11.45 5.13
CA ASP A 134 1.41 -11.78 6.53
C ASP A 134 0.06 -11.79 7.26
N MET A 135 -0.17 -12.84 8.05
CA MET A 135 -1.41 -13.10 8.75
C MET A 135 -1.11 -13.26 10.24
N ALA A 136 -1.76 -12.47 11.09
CA ALA A 136 -1.73 -12.67 12.53
C ALA A 136 -3.17 -12.69 13.06
N GLY A 137 -3.56 -13.72 13.79
CA GLY A 137 -4.91 -13.76 14.33
C GLY A 137 -5.18 -14.91 15.30
N LYS A 138 -6.37 -14.90 15.89
CA LYS A 138 -6.79 -15.91 16.86
C LYS A 138 -7.42 -17.12 16.18
N GLU A 139 -6.95 -18.31 16.55
CA GLU A 139 -7.58 -19.56 16.17
C GLU A 139 -9.00 -19.66 16.75
N ARG A 140 -9.89 -20.24 15.95
CA ARG A 140 -11.27 -20.48 16.35
C ARG A 140 -11.33 -21.46 17.53
N GLY A 141 -12.07 -21.08 18.57
CA GLY A 141 -12.32 -21.92 19.74
C GLY A 141 -11.19 -21.94 20.77
N SER A 142 -9.93 -22.11 20.35
CA SER A 142 -8.78 -22.10 21.27
C SER A 142 -8.39 -20.68 21.72
N GLY A 143 -8.67 -19.66 20.89
CA GLY A 143 -8.25 -18.28 21.12
C GLY A 143 -6.74 -18.06 21.02
N ARG A 144 -5.98 -19.09 20.63
CA ARG A 144 -4.52 -19.02 20.48
C ARG A 144 -4.17 -18.06 19.37
N VAL A 145 -3.28 -17.11 19.66
CA VAL A 145 -2.73 -16.21 18.63
C VAL A 145 -1.74 -16.99 17.76
N THR A 146 -1.93 -16.91 16.46
CA THR A 146 -1.07 -17.47 15.43
C THR A 146 -0.56 -16.37 14.53
N THR A 147 0.70 -16.47 14.11
CA THR A 147 1.31 -15.56 13.14
C THR A 147 1.97 -16.38 12.05
N SER A 148 1.73 -16.02 10.80
CA SER A 148 2.29 -16.66 9.60
C SER A 148 2.71 -15.59 8.61
N SER A 149 3.96 -15.62 8.16
CA SER A 149 4.47 -14.67 7.17
C SER A 149 4.29 -15.20 5.76
N GLN A 150 3.92 -14.31 4.83
CA GLN A 150 3.79 -14.57 3.39
C GLN A 150 3.04 -15.86 3.11
N VAL A 151 1.85 -16.01 3.69
CA VAL A 151 0.92 -17.09 3.38
C VAL A 151 0.49 -16.93 1.92
N PRO A 152 0.51 -17.99 1.06
CA PRO A 152 -0.06 -17.93 -0.28
C PRO A 152 -1.58 -17.82 -0.15
N LEU A 153 -2.09 -16.60 0.05
CA LEU A 153 -3.43 -16.33 0.53
C LEU A 153 -4.48 -16.58 -0.56
N ALA A 154 -4.24 -16.09 -1.77
CA ALA A 154 -5.17 -16.21 -2.87
C ALA A 154 -4.48 -16.47 -4.22
N THR A 155 -5.09 -17.30 -5.05
CA THR A 155 -4.73 -17.40 -6.48
C THR A 155 -5.36 -16.24 -7.23
N LEU A 156 -4.60 -15.63 -8.15
CA LEU A 156 -5.04 -14.52 -8.98
C LEU A 156 -5.38 -15.01 -10.39
N GLY A 157 -6.60 -14.69 -10.86
CA GLY A 157 -7.09 -15.05 -12.18
C GLY A 157 -6.53 -14.11 -13.25
N LEU A 158 -5.40 -14.46 -13.85
CA LEU A 158 -4.72 -13.64 -14.87
C LEU A 158 -5.24 -13.84 -16.30
N SER A 159 -6.36 -14.56 -16.50
CA SER A 159 -6.83 -15.03 -17.80
C SER A 159 -6.79 -13.95 -18.90
N GLY A 160 -5.81 -14.07 -19.81
CA GLY A 160 -5.61 -13.16 -20.95
C GLY A 160 -4.65 -12.00 -20.73
N ILE A 161 -4.08 -11.86 -19.52
CA ILE A 161 -3.06 -10.85 -19.21
C ILE A 161 -1.68 -11.41 -19.59
N ASP A 162 -1.10 -10.87 -20.66
CA ASP A 162 0.31 -11.14 -20.99
C ASP A 162 1.21 -10.19 -20.20
N MET A 163 1.95 -10.76 -19.26
CA MET A 163 2.92 -10.01 -18.45
C MET A 163 4.24 -9.77 -19.18
N ARG A 164 4.41 -10.18 -20.44
CA ARG A 164 5.63 -9.92 -21.20
C ARG A 164 5.58 -8.53 -21.85
N GLY A 165 6.73 -7.89 -21.99
CA GLY A 165 6.85 -6.56 -22.58
C GLY A 165 6.43 -5.43 -21.64
N GLY A 166 5.68 -4.44 -22.14
CA GLY A 166 5.12 -3.35 -21.33
C GLY A 166 6.03 -2.14 -21.07
N SER A 167 5.41 -0.95 -21.07
CA SER A 167 5.95 0.29 -20.50
C SER A 167 5.74 0.33 -18.99
N THR A 168 6.51 1.17 -18.28
CA THR A 168 6.19 1.50 -16.88
C THR A 168 5.05 2.53 -16.85
N PRO A 169 4.09 2.46 -15.90
CA PRO A 169 3.92 1.44 -14.86
C PRO A 169 3.30 0.12 -15.37
N VAL A 170 3.61 -0.98 -14.68
CA VAL A 170 2.89 -2.27 -14.80
C VAL A 170 1.58 -2.15 -14.05
N SER A 171 0.45 -2.30 -14.74
CA SER A 171 -0.89 -2.10 -14.17
C SER A 171 -1.78 -3.33 -14.36
N LEU A 172 -2.41 -3.77 -13.27
CA LEU A 172 -3.44 -4.82 -13.27
C LEU A 172 -4.69 -4.25 -12.60
N VAL A 173 -5.85 -4.44 -13.21
CA VAL A 173 -7.11 -3.87 -12.71
C VAL A 173 -8.14 -4.98 -12.53
N GLY A 174 -8.74 -5.02 -11.34
CA GLY A 174 -9.86 -5.90 -11.04
C GLY A 174 -9.56 -7.40 -11.16
N VAL A 175 -8.33 -7.82 -10.89
CA VAL A 175 -7.89 -9.22 -11.01
C VAL A 175 -8.66 -10.07 -10.01
N PRO A 176 -9.45 -11.08 -10.46
CA PRO A 176 -10.17 -11.96 -9.55
C PRO A 176 -9.23 -12.69 -8.60
N ALA A 177 -9.59 -12.75 -7.32
CA ALA A 177 -8.82 -13.44 -6.30
C ALA A 177 -9.65 -14.58 -5.69
N THR A 178 -9.05 -15.77 -5.56
CA THR A 178 -9.71 -16.95 -4.99
C THR A 178 -8.87 -17.50 -3.85
N LEU A 179 -9.49 -17.71 -2.69
CA LEU A 179 -8.80 -18.15 -1.48
C LEU A 179 -8.18 -19.54 -1.67
N THR A 180 -6.92 -19.70 -1.29
CA THR A 180 -6.22 -20.99 -1.33
C THR A 180 -6.57 -21.85 -0.11
N PRO A 181 -6.17 -23.14 -0.08
CA PRO A 181 -6.24 -23.95 1.14
C PRO A 181 -5.47 -23.35 2.33
N GLN A 182 -4.27 -22.81 2.09
CA GLN A 182 -3.45 -22.18 3.12
C GLN A 182 -4.09 -20.87 3.62
N GLY A 183 -4.69 -20.10 2.71
CA GLY A 183 -5.46 -18.91 3.04
C GLY A 183 -6.69 -19.23 3.89
N ALA A 184 -7.42 -20.29 3.55
CA ALA A 184 -8.55 -20.78 4.34
C ALA A 184 -8.14 -21.13 5.78
N SER A 185 -7.00 -21.83 5.95
CA SER A 185 -6.44 -22.09 7.28
C SER A 185 -6.06 -20.80 8.02
N ALA A 186 -5.46 -19.83 7.33
CA ALA A 186 -5.09 -18.54 7.92
C ALA A 186 -6.28 -17.67 8.33
N PHE A 187 -7.45 -17.84 7.69
CA PHE A 187 -8.74 -17.29 8.13
C PHE A 187 -9.43 -18.18 9.18
N ALA A 188 -8.66 -18.92 9.99
CA ALA A 188 -9.15 -19.83 11.03
C ALA A 188 -10.23 -20.85 10.56
N GLY A 189 -10.26 -21.15 9.26
CA GLY A 189 -11.25 -22.05 8.65
C GLY A 189 -12.66 -21.46 8.51
N TYR A 190 -12.88 -20.15 8.70
CA TYR A 190 -14.19 -19.52 8.48
C TYR A 190 -14.64 -19.54 7.02
N TYR A 191 -13.69 -19.64 6.09
CA TYR A 191 -13.93 -19.70 4.66
C TYR A 191 -13.26 -20.93 4.06
N ALA A 192 -13.95 -21.59 3.13
CA ALA A 192 -13.40 -22.73 2.41
C ALA A 192 -12.40 -22.28 1.33
N ALA A 193 -11.44 -23.14 0.99
CA ALA A 193 -10.64 -22.96 -0.22
C ALA A 193 -11.55 -22.85 -1.45
N GLY A 194 -11.16 -22.04 -2.44
CA GLY A 194 -12.00 -21.75 -3.60
C GLY A 194 -13.02 -20.62 -3.38
N THR A 195 -13.13 -20.09 -2.15
CA THR A 195 -14.01 -18.95 -1.87
C THR A 195 -13.53 -17.70 -2.62
N PRO A 196 -14.40 -17.02 -3.38
CA PRO A 196 -14.06 -15.75 -4.00
C PRO A 196 -13.77 -14.66 -2.96
N LEU A 197 -12.71 -13.90 -3.21
CA LEU A 197 -12.35 -12.69 -2.47
C LEU A 197 -12.66 -11.47 -3.32
N ASP A 198 -12.54 -10.27 -2.74
CA ASP A 198 -12.63 -9.04 -3.54
C ASP A 198 -11.47 -9.01 -4.56
N PRO A 199 -11.69 -8.48 -5.77
CA PRO A 199 -10.66 -8.41 -6.79
C PRO A 199 -9.53 -7.45 -6.40
N VAL A 200 -8.33 -7.72 -6.91
CA VAL A 200 -7.10 -6.97 -6.63
C VAL A 200 -6.76 -6.08 -7.81
N SER A 201 -6.41 -4.83 -7.55
CA SER A 201 -5.83 -3.94 -8.57
C SER A 201 -4.46 -3.45 -8.10
N LEU A 202 -3.51 -3.27 -9.01
CA LEU A 202 -2.20 -2.70 -8.70
C LEU A 202 -1.67 -1.84 -9.85
N SER A 203 -0.82 -0.89 -9.51
CA SER A 203 -0.02 -0.11 -10.46
C SER A 203 1.38 0.03 -9.88
N VAL A 204 2.39 -0.39 -10.62
CA VAL A 204 3.76 -0.54 -10.12
C VAL A 204 4.77 0.05 -11.07
N ASP A 205 5.62 0.92 -10.55
CA ASP A 205 6.69 1.55 -11.32
C ASP A 205 7.90 0.63 -11.41
N THR A 206 8.49 0.55 -12.60
CA THR A 206 9.64 -0.31 -12.88
C THR A 206 10.75 0.50 -13.52
N ASN A 207 11.97 0.34 -13.01
CA ASN A 207 13.16 0.97 -13.56
C ASN A 207 14.04 -0.08 -14.25
N ALA A 208 14.52 0.23 -15.46
CA ALA A 208 15.46 -0.63 -16.14
C ALA A 208 16.87 -0.44 -15.55
N PRO A 209 17.69 -1.49 -15.48
CA PRO A 209 19.09 -1.35 -15.10
C PRO A 209 19.76 -0.37 -16.05
N ALA A 210 20.53 0.59 -15.52
CA ALA A 210 21.33 1.47 -16.34
C ALA A 210 22.21 0.60 -17.26
N ALA A 211 22.11 0.82 -18.58
CA ALA A 211 22.89 0.06 -19.54
C ALA A 211 24.37 0.15 -19.16
N ALA A 212 25.00 -0.99 -18.88
CA ALA A 212 26.42 -1.07 -18.65
C ALA A 212 27.13 -0.52 -19.89
N LYS A 213 27.59 0.73 -19.82
CA LYS A 213 28.54 1.25 -20.80
C LYS A 213 29.75 0.34 -20.70
N THR A 214 30.06 -0.38 -21.78
CA THR A 214 31.27 -1.18 -21.92
C THR A 214 32.47 -0.34 -21.52
N THR A 215 32.97 -0.56 -20.31
CA THR A 215 34.19 0.06 -19.80
C THR A 215 35.34 -0.52 -20.62
N LYS A 216 36.00 0.33 -21.40
CA LYS A 216 37.31 0.01 -21.97
C LYS A 216 38.26 -0.35 -20.81
N SER A 217 39.06 -1.38 -21.05
CA SER A 217 40.08 -1.96 -20.16
C SER A 217 40.74 -0.93 -19.22
N PRO A 218 40.85 -1.22 -17.91
CA PRO A 218 41.46 -0.30 -16.96
C PRO A 218 42.97 -0.19 -17.22
N GLN A 219 43.44 1.05 -17.42
CA GLN A 219 44.84 1.41 -17.28
C GLN A 219 45.18 1.44 -15.77
N PRO A 220 46.33 0.93 -15.32
CA PRO A 220 46.63 0.79 -13.90
C PRO A 220 46.76 2.17 -13.24
N SER A 221 45.97 2.41 -12.19
CA SER A 221 46.05 3.59 -11.33
C SER A 221 46.72 3.21 -10.00
N PRO A 222 47.55 4.08 -9.40
CA PRO A 222 48.40 3.72 -8.27
C PRO A 222 47.59 3.45 -7.00
N SER A 223 48.11 2.52 -6.20
CA SER A 223 47.59 2.10 -4.90
C SER A 223 47.52 3.27 -3.90
N PRO A 224 46.38 3.59 -3.29
CA PRO A 224 46.35 4.45 -2.13
C PRO A 224 46.56 3.58 -0.87
N SER A 225 47.75 3.69 -0.27
CA SER A 225 47.89 3.44 1.16
C SER A 225 47.17 4.57 1.90
N ALA A 226 46.01 4.27 2.48
CA ALA A 226 45.39 5.13 3.48
C ALA A 226 44.99 4.27 4.68
N THR A 227 45.78 4.44 5.73
CA THR A 227 45.50 4.08 7.11
C THR A 227 44.05 4.45 7.45
N ARG A 228 43.21 3.47 7.82
CA ARG A 228 41.85 3.72 8.34
C ARG A 228 41.95 4.62 9.57
N LYS A 229 41.73 5.91 9.35
CA LYS A 229 41.45 6.88 10.40
C LYS A 229 39.96 6.75 10.70
N LYS A 230 39.62 6.67 11.99
CA LYS A 230 38.27 6.78 12.54
C LYS A 230 37.59 7.98 11.88
N GLU A 231 36.72 7.75 10.91
CA GLU A 231 36.20 8.83 10.06
C GLU A 231 34.92 9.42 10.68
N SER A 232 35.07 10.69 11.01
CA SER A 232 34.07 11.67 11.40
C SER A 232 32.95 11.79 10.37
N ALA A 233 31.71 12.03 10.85
CA ALA A 233 30.56 12.56 10.10
C ALA A 233 30.73 12.69 8.56
N ALA A 234 30.14 11.76 7.82
CA ALA A 234 30.06 11.79 6.37
C ALA A 234 29.00 12.81 5.90
N ARG A 235 29.22 13.37 4.71
CA ARG A 235 28.25 14.26 4.07
C ARG A 235 27.12 13.44 3.46
N VAL A 236 25.88 13.93 3.57
CA VAL A 236 24.74 13.40 2.82
C VAL A 236 24.82 13.91 1.38
N GLU A 237 24.84 13.00 0.40
CA GLU A 237 24.87 13.33 -1.03
C GLU A 237 23.45 13.68 -1.52
N ASP A 238 22.47 12.86 -1.19
CA ASP A 238 21.04 13.11 -1.38
C ASP A 238 20.22 12.39 -0.30
N ALA A 239 19.03 12.89 0.00
CA ALA A 239 18.11 12.25 0.92
C ALA A 239 16.65 12.62 0.63
N ALA A 240 15.74 11.75 1.01
CA ALA A 240 14.30 12.02 1.00
C ALA A 240 13.68 11.63 2.33
N VAL A 241 12.75 12.46 2.81
CA VAL A 241 11.84 12.09 3.89
C VAL A 241 10.41 12.06 3.36
N ASP A 242 9.73 10.98 3.68
CA ASP A 242 8.38 10.68 3.27
C ASP A 242 7.51 10.65 4.52
N TRP A 243 6.51 11.54 4.57
CA TRP A 243 5.61 11.63 5.72
C TRP A 243 4.21 12.10 5.30
N GLY A 244 3.18 11.37 5.72
CA GLY A 244 1.78 11.70 5.44
C GLY A 244 1.19 12.78 6.35
N VAL A 245 1.90 13.22 7.39
CA VAL A 245 1.33 13.97 8.52
C VAL A 245 0.43 13.08 9.38
N ARG A 246 -0.87 13.01 9.07
CA ARG A 246 -1.82 12.10 9.71
C ARG A 246 -3.00 11.86 8.79
N ARG A 247 -3.37 10.60 8.58
CA ARG A 247 -4.48 10.23 7.70
C ARG A 247 -5.77 10.98 8.01
N THR A 248 -6.25 10.91 9.24
CA THR A 248 -7.53 11.56 9.62
C THR A 248 -7.49 13.07 9.47
N PHE A 249 -6.29 13.68 9.51
CA PHE A 249 -6.14 15.11 9.23
C PHE A 249 -6.34 15.37 7.73
N ARG A 250 -5.70 14.57 6.86
CA ARG A 250 -5.92 14.66 5.40
C ARG A 250 -7.40 14.42 5.04
N GLU A 251 -8.02 13.40 5.62
CA GLU A 251 -9.43 13.08 5.41
C GLU A 251 -10.36 14.20 5.88
N TYR A 252 -10.05 14.86 7.00
CA TYR A 252 -10.79 16.04 7.41
C TYR A 252 -10.62 17.18 6.41
N VAL A 253 -9.38 17.45 5.96
CA VAL A 253 -9.07 18.52 4.99
C VAL A 253 -9.86 18.32 3.71
N THR A 254 -9.81 17.15 3.07
CA THR A 254 -10.49 16.90 1.79
C THR A 254 -11.92 16.40 1.93
N GLY A 255 -12.35 16.00 3.12
CA GLY A 255 -13.68 15.48 3.39
C GLY A 255 -14.76 16.55 3.37
N SER A 256 -16.00 16.12 3.60
CA SER A 256 -17.19 16.99 3.59
C SER A 256 -17.19 18.07 4.68
N VAL A 257 -16.38 17.90 5.73
CA VAL A 257 -16.23 18.88 6.81
C VAL A 257 -15.28 20.00 6.38
N GLY A 258 -14.02 19.67 6.11
CA GLY A 258 -13.02 20.66 5.74
C GLY A 258 -13.26 21.26 4.35
N ARG A 259 -13.75 20.48 3.37
CA ARG A 259 -13.94 20.90 1.96
C ARG A 259 -12.76 21.69 1.41
N GLY A 260 -11.59 21.22 1.77
CA GLY A 260 -10.30 21.84 1.56
C GLY A 260 -9.45 21.07 0.57
N ARG A 261 -8.17 21.43 0.56
CA ARG A 261 -7.13 20.79 -0.26
C ARG A 261 -5.77 21.00 0.37
N TRP A 262 -4.81 20.21 -0.06
CA TRP A 262 -3.39 20.52 0.11
C TRP A 262 -2.76 20.99 -1.20
N ALA A 263 -1.67 21.75 -1.08
CA ALA A 263 -0.83 22.13 -2.19
C ALA A 263 0.63 21.90 -1.81
N LEU A 264 1.38 21.28 -2.73
CA LEU A 264 2.81 21.07 -2.60
C LEU A 264 3.59 22.16 -3.34
N SER A 265 4.76 22.49 -2.82
CA SER A 265 5.66 23.48 -3.43
C SER A 265 7.11 23.18 -3.06
N GLY A 266 8.06 23.90 -3.67
CA GLY A 266 9.48 23.81 -3.31
C GLY A 266 10.13 22.45 -3.60
N GLY A 267 9.58 21.67 -4.53
CA GLY A 267 10.08 20.35 -4.89
C GLY A 267 9.43 19.19 -4.13
N ALA A 268 8.51 19.44 -3.19
CA ALA A 268 7.74 18.38 -2.57
C ALA A 268 6.88 17.64 -3.62
N GLN A 269 6.80 16.32 -3.49
CA GLN A 269 6.14 15.43 -4.45
C GLN A 269 4.95 14.74 -3.77
N ASP A 270 3.82 14.62 -4.49
CA ASP A 270 2.60 14.04 -3.96
C ASP A 270 2.60 12.54 -4.23
N GLY A 271 2.64 11.76 -3.16
CA GLY A 271 2.44 10.33 -3.18
C GLY A 271 1.01 9.95 -2.83
N GLY A 272 0.02 10.84 -2.95
CA GLY A 272 -1.41 10.61 -2.67
C GLY A 272 -1.78 10.67 -1.18
N ALA A 273 -1.16 9.83 -0.36
CA ALA A 273 -1.35 9.79 1.09
C ALA A 273 -0.04 10.00 1.88
N VAL A 274 1.08 10.14 1.18
CA VAL A 274 2.40 10.43 1.73
C VAL A 274 3.02 11.56 0.91
N PHE A 275 3.66 12.52 1.55
CA PHE A 275 4.36 13.60 0.87
C PHE A 275 5.86 13.33 0.94
N ARG A 276 6.53 13.38 -0.21
CA ARG A 276 8.00 13.34 -0.26
C ARG A 276 8.58 14.73 -0.24
N PHE A 277 9.56 14.91 0.64
CA PHE A 277 10.40 16.09 0.73
C PHE A 277 11.81 15.68 0.30
N PRO A 278 12.23 16.01 -0.94
CA PRO A 278 13.48 15.50 -1.52
C PRO A 278 14.67 16.43 -1.23
N GLN A 279 15.80 16.12 -1.86
CA GLN A 279 17.02 16.96 -1.87
C GLN A 279 17.55 17.24 -0.45
N GLY A 280 17.48 16.23 0.40
CA GLY A 280 17.95 16.29 1.77
C GLY A 280 19.45 16.50 1.81
N LYS A 281 19.89 17.51 2.56
CA LYS A 281 21.31 17.84 2.74
C LYS A 281 21.63 17.89 4.21
N GLY A 282 22.80 17.38 4.56
CA GLY A 282 23.16 17.26 5.96
C GLY A 282 24.42 16.46 6.22
N THR A 283 24.53 16.00 7.46
CA THR A 283 25.64 15.18 7.93
C THR A 283 25.10 13.90 8.58
N TYR A 284 25.81 12.81 8.36
CA TYR A 284 25.55 11.51 8.95
C TYR A 284 26.82 10.96 9.61
N ASP A 285 26.78 10.72 10.91
CA ASP A 285 27.86 10.10 11.66
C ASP A 285 27.54 8.63 11.93
N ALA A 286 28.20 7.74 11.18
CA ALA A 286 28.00 6.30 11.27
C ALA A 286 28.43 5.71 12.62
N GLY A 287 29.38 6.35 13.32
CA GLY A 287 29.89 5.85 14.61
C GLY A 287 28.92 6.11 15.77
N SER A 288 28.09 7.15 15.65
CA SER A 288 27.10 7.53 16.67
C SER A 288 25.65 7.43 16.18
N GLU A 289 25.44 6.93 14.96
CA GLU A 289 24.15 6.87 14.26
C GLU A 289 23.40 8.21 14.32
N LYS A 290 24.14 9.31 14.13
CA LYS A 290 23.58 10.66 14.18
C LYS A 290 23.35 11.20 12.79
N LEU A 291 22.12 11.62 12.52
CA LEU A 291 21.75 12.31 11.29
C LEU A 291 21.22 13.69 11.64
N GLU A 292 21.65 14.69 10.89
CA GLU A 292 20.92 15.95 10.77
C GLU A 292 20.83 16.29 9.29
N ALA A 293 19.61 16.27 8.74
CA ALA A 293 19.36 16.56 7.34
C ALA A 293 18.16 17.49 7.17
N VAL A 294 18.31 18.49 6.30
CA VAL A 294 17.28 19.46 5.93
C VAL A 294 16.80 19.14 4.52
N PHE A 295 15.49 19.10 4.32
CA PHE A 295 14.84 18.73 3.08
C PHE A 295 14.21 19.93 2.37
N ALA A 296 14.19 19.86 1.05
CA ALA A 296 13.45 20.81 0.23
C ALA A 296 11.94 20.47 0.27
N GLY A 297 11.13 21.47 -0.03
CA GLY A 297 9.70 21.30 -0.19
C GLY A 297 8.85 21.88 0.94
N ALA A 298 7.56 22.00 0.64
CA ALA A 298 6.55 22.42 1.58
C ALA A 298 5.19 21.84 1.19
N VAL A 299 4.36 21.59 2.20
CA VAL A 299 2.93 21.26 2.06
C VAL A 299 2.10 22.33 2.74
N ARG A 300 1.04 22.81 2.08
CA ARG A 300 0.07 23.76 2.64
C ARG A 300 -1.32 23.15 2.60
N PHE A 301 -1.94 22.99 3.76
CA PHE A 301 -3.33 22.56 3.92
C PHE A 301 -4.23 23.77 4.09
N THR A 302 -5.32 23.79 3.33
CA THR A 302 -6.36 24.82 3.42
C THR A 302 -7.72 24.17 3.52
N ALA A 303 -8.62 24.70 4.35
CA ALA A 303 -10.01 24.22 4.47
C ALA A 303 -11.00 25.38 4.60
N ALA A 304 -12.28 25.11 4.28
CA ALA A 304 -13.35 26.09 4.22
C ALA A 304 -13.73 26.68 5.58
N ASP A 305 -13.38 26.02 6.69
CA ASP A 305 -13.56 26.49 8.06
C ASP A 305 -12.42 27.39 8.56
N GLY A 306 -11.51 27.79 7.66
CA GLY A 306 -10.43 28.73 7.96
C GLY A 306 -9.10 28.08 8.33
N LEU A 307 -8.97 26.75 8.25
CA LEU A 307 -7.65 26.11 8.32
C LEU A 307 -6.74 26.66 7.21
N ASP A 308 -5.58 27.16 7.62
CA ASP A 308 -4.44 27.47 6.74
C ASP A 308 -3.15 27.11 7.48
N LEU A 309 -2.60 25.94 7.16
CA LEU A 309 -1.41 25.37 7.79
C LEU A 309 -0.38 25.07 6.72
N ARG A 310 0.79 25.68 6.81
CA ARG A 310 1.93 25.36 5.95
C ARG A 310 3.06 24.75 6.76
N LEU A 311 3.59 23.63 6.28
CA LEU A 311 4.80 22.98 6.79
C LEU A 311 5.89 23.10 5.72
N ALA A 312 7.05 23.63 6.07
CA ALA A 312 8.18 23.81 5.17
C ALA A 312 9.51 23.57 5.90
N GLY A 313 10.62 23.46 5.17
CA GLY A 313 11.96 23.38 5.78
C GLY A 313 12.10 22.18 6.71
N LEU A 314 11.59 21.03 6.29
CA LEU A 314 11.59 19.83 7.13
C LEU A 314 13.03 19.47 7.49
N THR A 315 13.25 19.12 8.75
CA THR A 315 14.56 18.70 9.26
C THR A 315 14.39 17.39 10.01
N ALA A 316 15.10 16.35 9.60
CA ALA A 316 15.18 15.10 10.35
C ALA A 316 16.45 15.12 11.22
N ARG A 317 16.26 14.93 12.53
CA ARG A 317 17.36 14.74 13.49
C ARG A 317 17.26 13.36 14.09
N VAL A 318 18.27 12.53 13.91
CA VAL A 318 18.36 11.20 14.51
C VAL A 318 19.54 11.18 15.47
N SER A 319 19.31 10.65 16.67
CA SER A 319 20.36 10.34 17.62
C SER A 319 19.93 9.14 18.45
N SER A 320 20.85 8.20 18.68
CA SER A 320 20.65 7.10 19.63
C SER A 320 19.36 6.28 19.34
N GLY A 321 19.10 5.97 18.08
CA GLY A 321 17.91 5.20 17.65
C GLY A 321 16.57 5.94 17.75
N THR A 322 16.56 7.23 18.10
CA THR A 322 15.36 8.08 18.11
C THR A 322 15.49 9.21 17.10
N GLY A 323 14.48 9.37 16.26
CA GLY A 323 14.35 10.47 15.32
C GLY A 323 13.36 11.53 15.78
N THR A 324 13.60 12.78 15.43
CA THR A 324 12.65 13.89 15.52
C THR A 324 12.53 14.53 14.15
N LEU A 325 11.30 14.69 13.65
CA LEU A 325 11.01 15.46 12.43
C LEU A 325 10.51 16.84 12.83
N LEU A 326 11.26 17.87 12.44
CA LEU A 326 10.95 19.28 12.67
C LEU A 326 10.48 19.94 11.38
N ALA A 327 9.69 21.01 11.49
CA ALA A 327 9.35 21.85 10.36
C ALA A 327 9.17 23.31 10.77
N ASP A 328 9.30 24.21 9.81
CA ASP A 328 8.76 25.56 9.91
C ASP A 328 7.25 25.53 9.71
N VAL A 329 6.51 26.02 10.70
CA VAL A 329 5.05 25.97 10.73
C VAL A 329 4.50 27.37 10.56
N THR A 330 3.79 27.61 9.46
CA THR A 330 3.06 28.86 9.24
C THR A 330 1.56 28.66 9.48
N ARG A 331 0.97 29.49 10.35
CA ARG A 331 -0.47 29.57 10.61
C ARG A 331 -0.90 31.02 10.78
N GLY A 332 -2.01 31.41 10.17
CA GLY A 332 -2.56 32.76 10.32
C GLY A 332 -1.57 33.88 9.94
N GLY A 333 -0.66 33.60 9.01
CA GLY A 333 0.41 34.51 8.57
C GLY A 333 1.67 34.53 9.45
N ALA A 334 1.66 33.94 10.65
CA ALA A 334 2.83 33.83 11.51
C ALA A 334 3.59 32.53 11.25
N THR A 335 4.93 32.57 11.28
CA THR A 335 5.79 31.38 11.09
C THR A 335 6.61 31.10 12.34
N GLU A 336 6.45 29.92 12.91
CA GLU A 336 7.31 29.36 13.95
C GLU A 336 8.37 28.47 13.30
N LYS A 337 9.64 28.66 13.67
CA LYS A 337 10.78 27.96 13.05
C LYS A 337 11.15 26.69 13.81
N ALA A 338 11.53 25.65 13.07
CA ALA A 338 12.05 24.39 13.61
C ALA A 338 11.19 23.81 14.76
N VAL A 339 9.87 23.78 14.57
CA VAL A 339 8.94 23.17 15.53
C VAL A 339 9.11 21.65 15.45
N PRO A 340 9.45 20.96 16.55
CA PRO A 340 9.50 19.49 16.55
C PRO A 340 8.07 18.97 16.45
N LEU A 341 7.72 18.33 15.33
CA LEU A 341 6.35 17.88 15.06
C LEU A 341 6.10 16.47 15.60
N VAL A 342 6.99 15.53 15.24
CA VAL A 342 6.87 14.12 15.63
C VAL A 342 8.21 13.54 16.05
N THR A 343 8.18 12.58 16.97
CA THR A 343 9.27 11.65 17.21
C THR A 343 8.98 10.32 16.53
N PHE A 344 10.01 9.63 16.06
CA PHE A 344 9.87 8.34 15.39
C PHE A 344 11.00 7.38 15.78
N ALA A 345 10.70 6.08 15.72
CA ALA A 345 11.71 5.05 15.98
C ALA A 345 12.71 4.99 14.83
N ALA A 346 13.98 5.31 15.10
CA ALA A 346 15.04 5.35 14.09
C ALA A 346 16.09 4.25 14.29
N GLY A 347 15.73 3.18 15.01
CA GLY A 347 16.57 2.00 15.15
C GLY A 347 16.81 1.35 13.80
N GLY A 348 18.07 1.05 13.48
CA GLY A 348 18.43 0.40 12.21
C GLY A 348 18.71 1.36 11.05
N LEU A 349 18.87 2.66 11.29
CA LEU A 349 19.41 3.58 10.28
C LEU A 349 20.92 3.38 10.13
N ALA A 350 21.32 2.19 9.66
CA ALA A 350 22.68 1.83 9.35
C ALA A 350 22.86 1.80 7.82
N PRO A 351 23.90 2.45 7.26
CA PRO A 351 24.12 2.45 5.83
C PRO A 351 24.58 1.07 5.36
N GLU A 352 23.86 0.52 4.39
CA GLU A 352 24.26 -0.64 3.59
C GLU A 352 24.49 -0.18 2.14
N ASP A 353 25.63 -0.53 1.54
CA ASP A 353 25.99 -0.12 0.18
C ASP A 353 25.87 1.39 -0.10
N GLY A 354 26.18 2.22 0.91
CA GLY A 354 26.10 3.69 0.80
C GLY A 354 24.69 4.27 0.93
N LEU A 355 23.69 3.47 1.27
CA LEU A 355 22.31 3.89 1.49
C LEU A 355 21.85 3.49 2.90
N ALA A 356 21.43 4.47 3.70
CA ALA A 356 20.73 4.24 4.96
C ALA A 356 19.23 4.44 4.75
N VAL A 357 18.43 3.42 5.05
CA VAL A 357 16.97 3.47 4.87
C VAL A 357 16.27 3.15 6.19
N LEU A 358 15.27 3.94 6.50
CA LEU A 358 14.26 3.68 7.51
C LEU A 358 12.91 3.66 6.81
N THR A 359 12.18 2.56 6.93
CA THR A 359 10.89 2.39 6.26
C THR A 359 9.78 2.34 7.30
N GLU A 360 8.80 3.22 7.12
CA GLU A 360 7.56 3.28 7.90
C GLU A 360 7.79 3.27 9.42
N ALA A 361 8.75 4.07 9.89
CA ALA A 361 9.02 4.19 11.32
C ALA A 361 7.80 4.74 12.07
N PRO A 362 7.28 4.02 13.09
CA PRO A 362 6.18 4.51 13.90
C PRO A 362 6.51 5.89 14.49
N ALA A 363 5.58 6.83 14.32
CA ALA A 363 5.76 8.21 14.72
C ALA A 363 4.67 8.66 15.69
N THR A 364 5.05 9.48 16.67
CA THR A 364 4.13 10.05 17.67
C THR A 364 4.27 11.55 17.72
N LEU A 365 3.14 12.24 17.92
CA LEU A 365 3.07 13.70 17.99
C LEU A 365 3.75 14.22 19.25
N THR A 366 4.59 15.24 19.13
CA THR A 366 5.19 15.93 20.28
C THR A 366 4.19 16.90 20.92
N ALA A 367 4.56 17.49 22.07
CA ALA A 367 3.76 18.53 22.70
C ALA A 367 3.73 19.83 21.87
N GLU A 368 4.84 20.18 21.25
CA GLU A 368 4.98 21.32 20.35
C GLU A 368 4.21 21.09 19.05
N GLY A 369 4.31 19.89 18.48
CA GLY A 369 3.54 19.43 17.33
C GLY A 369 2.03 19.55 17.60
N ALA A 370 1.56 19.10 18.77
CA ALA A 370 0.16 19.27 19.18
C ALA A 370 -0.31 20.74 19.11
N LYS A 371 0.51 21.70 19.59
CA LYS A 371 0.22 23.14 19.46
C LYS A 371 0.25 23.59 17.99
N ALA A 372 1.20 23.07 17.21
CA ALA A 372 1.31 23.26 15.76
C ALA A 372 0.14 22.65 14.94
N PHE A 373 -0.73 21.83 15.56
CA PHE A 373 -2.02 21.39 15.03
C PHE A 373 -3.23 21.98 15.79
N GLY A 374 -3.05 23.06 16.55
CA GLY A 374 -4.15 23.79 17.19
C GLY A 374 -4.72 23.05 18.40
N SER A 375 -3.93 22.16 19.00
CA SER A 375 -4.32 21.27 20.09
C SER A 375 -5.46 20.31 19.74
N LEU A 376 -5.71 20.08 18.44
CA LEU A 376 -6.68 19.08 17.95
C LEU A 376 -6.29 17.66 18.39
N TYR A 377 -5.00 17.40 18.52
CA TYR A 377 -4.43 16.13 18.93
C TYR A 377 -3.60 16.31 20.20
N ARG A 378 -3.55 15.27 21.03
CA ARG A 378 -2.72 15.28 22.25
C ARG A 378 -1.29 14.87 21.93
N ALA A 379 -0.34 15.29 22.74
CA ALA A 379 1.00 14.72 22.70
C ALA A 379 0.95 13.20 22.88
N GLY A 380 1.81 12.47 22.17
CA GLY A 380 1.82 11.01 22.10
C GLY A 380 0.78 10.41 21.15
N THR A 381 -0.05 11.23 20.48
CA THR A 381 -0.98 10.71 19.45
C THR A 381 -0.18 10.08 18.32
N GLU A 382 -0.56 8.87 17.90
CA GLU A 382 0.03 8.22 16.74
C GLU A 382 -0.23 9.04 15.47
N MET A 383 0.85 9.27 14.73
CA MET A 383 0.87 9.99 13.47
C MET A 383 1.19 9.01 12.35
N ASP A 384 1.09 9.48 11.09
CA ASP A 384 1.56 8.65 9.99
C ASP A 384 3.06 8.38 10.18
N PRO A 385 3.52 7.15 9.90
CA PRO A 385 4.91 6.78 10.07
C PRO A 385 5.83 7.59 9.16
N VAL A 386 7.11 7.67 9.53
CA VAL A 386 8.14 8.39 8.79
C VAL A 386 9.01 7.40 8.04
N SER A 387 9.14 7.58 6.73
CA SER A 387 10.12 6.87 5.90
C SER A 387 11.26 7.84 5.56
N LEU A 388 12.50 7.39 5.67
CA LEU A 388 13.69 8.21 5.50
C LEU A 388 14.75 7.44 4.73
N ALA A 389 15.27 8.02 3.65
CA ALA A 389 16.35 7.44 2.86
C ALA A 389 17.47 8.46 2.71
N VAL A 390 18.70 8.03 2.98
CA VAL A 390 19.90 8.87 2.98
C VAL A 390 21.00 8.18 2.20
N THR A 391 21.48 8.83 1.15
CA THR A 391 22.63 8.37 0.35
C THR A 391 23.91 9.05 0.83
N LEU A 392 24.94 8.24 1.02
CA LEU A 392 26.31 8.66 1.40
C LEU A 392 27.30 8.46 0.24
N ASP A 393 26.88 7.76 -0.82
CA ASP A 393 27.63 7.56 -2.05
C ASP A 393 26.80 8.10 -3.24
N ALA A 394 27.45 8.79 -4.17
CA ALA A 394 26.82 9.36 -5.36
C ALA A 394 26.21 8.32 -6.33
N LYS A 395 26.56 7.03 -6.18
CA LYS A 395 26.01 5.91 -6.95
C LYS A 395 24.78 5.28 -6.30
N ALA A 396 24.52 5.57 -5.02
CA ALA A 396 23.34 5.06 -4.34
C ALA A 396 22.10 5.82 -4.82
N GLU A 397 21.03 5.11 -5.17
CA GLU A 397 19.77 5.71 -5.61
C GLU A 397 18.76 5.72 -4.46
N LEU A 398 18.00 6.81 -4.35
CA LEU A 398 16.89 6.89 -3.40
C LEU A 398 15.75 5.94 -3.84
N PRO A 399 15.07 5.28 -2.90
CA PRO A 399 13.84 4.55 -3.21
C PRO A 399 12.83 5.48 -3.88
N ALA A 400 12.09 5.02 -4.89
CA ALA A 400 11.04 5.82 -5.52
C ALA A 400 9.97 6.27 -4.50
N LEU A 401 9.30 7.39 -4.79
CA LEU A 401 8.19 7.88 -3.97
C LEU A 401 7.04 6.88 -4.05
N PRO A 402 6.48 6.44 -2.92
CA PRO A 402 5.25 5.67 -2.92
C PRO A 402 4.10 6.48 -3.56
N ASP A 403 3.67 6.11 -4.76
CA ASP A 403 2.45 6.67 -5.38
C ASP A 403 1.20 5.97 -4.83
N LEU A 404 0.62 6.55 -3.78
CA LEU A 404 -0.70 6.15 -3.27
C LEU A 404 -1.85 6.79 -4.06
N GLY A 405 -1.63 7.55 -5.13
CA GLY A 405 -2.65 8.19 -5.97
C GLY A 405 -3.56 9.20 -5.26
N THR A 406 -4.11 10.16 -6.01
CA THR A 406 -5.29 10.88 -5.53
C THR A 406 -6.45 9.88 -5.41
N GLY A 407 -7.22 9.95 -4.31
CA GLY A 407 -8.53 9.32 -4.30
C GLY A 407 -9.27 9.79 -5.55
N ALA A 408 -9.90 8.87 -6.28
CA ALA A 408 -10.74 9.25 -7.40
C ALA A 408 -11.63 10.41 -6.94
N ASP A 409 -11.60 11.53 -7.68
CA ASP A 409 -12.68 12.49 -7.60
C ASP A 409 -13.99 11.70 -7.67
N PRO A 410 -15.05 12.10 -6.94
CA PRO A 410 -16.36 11.51 -7.13
C PRO A 410 -16.77 11.79 -8.57
N SER A 411 -16.41 10.89 -9.48
CA SER A 411 -16.89 10.86 -10.84
C SER A 411 -18.39 10.69 -10.74
N ASP A 412 -19.08 11.55 -11.48
CA ASP A 412 -20.51 11.82 -11.43
C ASP A 412 -21.36 10.61 -11.05
N ALA A 413 -22.31 10.88 -10.15
CA ALA A 413 -23.41 9.99 -9.86
C ALA A 413 -23.89 9.32 -11.17
N PRO A 414 -24.03 7.99 -11.21
CA PRO A 414 -24.63 7.35 -12.37
C PRO A 414 -26.00 8.00 -12.59
N ALA A 415 -26.20 8.53 -13.80
CA ALA A 415 -27.45 9.14 -14.20
C ALA A 415 -28.61 8.24 -13.78
N THR A 416 -29.56 8.83 -13.07
CA THR A 416 -30.82 8.22 -12.69
C THR A 416 -31.58 7.80 -13.94
N HIS A 417 -31.47 6.52 -14.32
CA HIS A 417 -32.47 5.90 -15.18
C HIS A 417 -33.68 5.53 -14.34
N SER A 418 -34.58 6.49 -14.18
CA SER A 418 -35.93 6.23 -13.69
C SER A 418 -36.78 5.57 -14.77
N ALA A 419 -37.35 4.43 -14.37
CA ALA A 419 -38.64 3.87 -14.76
C ALA A 419 -38.86 3.30 -16.19
N GLY A 420 -38.84 1.96 -16.24
CA GLY A 420 -39.75 1.18 -17.08
C GLY A 420 -40.34 0.04 -16.25
N THR A 421 -41.54 0.23 -15.72
CA THR A 421 -42.31 -0.76 -14.96
C THR A 421 -42.59 -2.02 -15.78
N PRO A 422 -42.22 -3.24 -15.36
CA PRO A 422 -42.80 -4.45 -15.91
C PRO A 422 -44.12 -4.74 -15.18
N ALA A 423 -45.23 -4.60 -15.92
CA ALA A 423 -46.57 -4.94 -15.48
C ALA A 423 -46.66 -6.40 -14.99
N ALA A 424 -47.21 -6.57 -13.78
CA ALA A 424 -47.63 -7.87 -13.28
C ALA A 424 -48.79 -8.41 -14.12
N ARG A 425 -48.61 -9.63 -14.65
CA ARG A 425 -49.61 -10.40 -15.38
C ARG A 425 -50.74 -10.84 -14.43
N PRO A 426 -52.03 -10.62 -14.74
CA PRO A 426 -53.12 -11.08 -13.88
C PRO A 426 -53.35 -12.58 -14.06
N ALA A 427 -53.41 -13.32 -12.95
CA ALA A 427 -53.92 -14.69 -12.92
C ALA A 427 -55.45 -14.65 -12.92
N ALA A 428 -56.04 -15.31 -13.92
CA ALA A 428 -57.48 -15.43 -14.09
C ALA A 428 -58.10 -16.33 -13.01
N ALA A 429 -59.34 -15.97 -12.67
CA ALA A 429 -60.19 -16.62 -11.69
C ALA A 429 -60.72 -17.98 -12.17
N GLU A 430 -60.91 -18.91 -11.24
CA GLU A 430 -62.01 -19.87 -11.31
C GLU A 430 -62.87 -19.74 -10.03
N SER A 431 -64.17 -19.59 -10.27
CA SER A 431 -65.22 -19.44 -9.28
C SER A 431 -65.77 -20.80 -8.85
N GLY A 432 -66.14 -20.93 -7.57
CA GLY A 432 -66.85 -22.10 -7.05
C GLY A 432 -67.54 -21.86 -5.70
N SER A 433 -68.74 -21.27 -5.73
CA SER A 433 -69.92 -21.53 -4.87
C SER A 433 -69.87 -21.43 -3.32
N ARG A 434 -70.38 -20.29 -2.82
CA ARG A 434 -71.52 -20.07 -1.87
C ARG A 434 -71.71 -20.91 -0.57
N THR A 435 -71.35 -20.28 0.58
CA THR A 435 -72.15 -19.94 1.82
C THR A 435 -72.83 -21.03 2.72
N PRO A 436 -73.26 -20.72 3.97
CA PRO A 436 -72.52 -20.28 5.18
C PRO A 436 -73.01 -20.99 6.49
N LEU A 437 -72.28 -20.98 7.62
CA LEU A 437 -72.82 -20.88 9.01
C LEU A 437 -71.80 -21.08 10.14
N ALA A 438 -72.09 -20.38 11.24
CA ALA A 438 -71.83 -20.68 12.66
C ALA A 438 -70.49 -20.25 13.30
N VAL A 439 -70.56 -19.10 13.99
CA VAL A 439 -70.33 -18.90 15.44
C VAL A 439 -69.30 -19.80 16.13
N GLY A 440 -68.28 -19.17 16.74
CA GLY A 440 -67.69 -19.69 17.98
C GLY A 440 -66.21 -19.37 18.20
N GLY A 441 -65.90 -18.76 19.35
CA GLY A 441 -64.66 -19.05 20.06
C GLY A 441 -63.58 -17.97 20.00
N GLY A 442 -63.44 -17.22 21.10
CA GLY A 442 -62.32 -16.31 21.34
C GLY A 442 -61.07 -17.00 21.90
N ALA A 443 -59.98 -16.23 21.86
CA ALA A 443 -58.88 -16.15 22.82
C ALA A 443 -58.21 -17.45 23.31
N ALA A 444 -57.01 -17.73 22.75
CA ALA A 444 -55.93 -18.53 23.33
C ALA A 444 -54.79 -18.60 22.27
N ILE A 445 -53.49 -18.34 22.49
CA ILE A 445 -52.68 -18.39 23.70
C ILE A 445 -51.40 -17.55 23.46
N ALA A 446 -51.19 -16.56 24.31
CA ALA A 446 -49.86 -16.11 24.74
C ALA A 446 -49.61 -16.78 26.11
N ALA A 447 -48.98 -17.96 26.12
CA ALA A 447 -48.67 -18.71 27.33
C ALA A 447 -47.35 -19.48 27.19
N ALA A 448 -46.26 -18.75 26.99
CA ALA A 448 -44.91 -19.29 27.14
C ALA A 448 -44.07 -18.55 28.21
N VAL A 449 -44.57 -17.48 28.83
CA VAL A 449 -43.76 -16.66 29.76
C VAL A 449 -44.15 -16.83 31.25
N ALA A 450 -45.34 -17.33 31.56
CA ALA A 450 -45.77 -17.49 32.96
C ALA A 450 -45.28 -18.79 33.64
N ALA A 451 -44.88 -19.83 32.88
CA ALA A 451 -44.44 -21.11 33.44
C ALA A 451 -42.99 -21.09 33.95
N VAL A 452 -42.11 -20.27 33.36
CA VAL A 452 -40.69 -20.20 33.75
C VAL A 452 -40.49 -19.40 35.04
N LEU A 453 -41.29 -18.35 35.25
CA LEU A 453 -41.21 -17.51 36.46
C LEU A 453 -41.80 -18.18 37.71
N TYR A 454 -42.77 -19.10 37.55
CA TYR A 454 -43.31 -19.87 38.67
C TYR A 454 -42.37 -21.01 39.12
N ALA A 455 -41.66 -21.65 38.17
CA ALA A 455 -40.69 -22.70 38.49
C ALA A 455 -39.41 -22.17 39.18
N ALA A 456 -38.97 -20.95 38.84
CA ALA A 456 -37.81 -20.31 39.46
C ALA A 456 -38.07 -19.87 40.92
N ARG A 457 -39.32 -19.46 41.25
CA ARG A 457 -39.70 -19.09 42.62
C ARG A 457 -39.80 -20.29 43.58
N ARG A 458 -40.16 -21.49 43.09
CA ARG A 458 -40.23 -22.70 43.93
C ARG A 458 -38.86 -23.33 44.26
N ARG A 459 -37.82 -23.10 43.45
CA ARG A 459 -36.47 -23.63 43.74
C ARG A 459 -35.67 -22.82 44.76
N ARG A 460 -36.00 -21.54 45.01
CA ARG A 460 -35.34 -20.72 46.04
C ARG A 460 -35.90 -20.91 47.46
N ALA A 461 -37.05 -21.57 47.63
CA ALA A 461 -37.67 -21.82 48.94
C ALA A 461 -37.38 -23.21 49.51
N ARG A 462 -36.40 -23.95 48.96
CA ARG A 462 -36.04 -25.31 49.42
C ARG A 462 -34.58 -25.49 49.89
N ASN A 463 -33.78 -24.43 49.88
CA ASN A 463 -32.39 -24.44 50.38
C ASN A 463 -32.15 -23.31 51.41
N THR A 464 -32.97 -23.28 52.46
CA THR A 464 -32.67 -22.62 53.74
C THR A 464 -33.16 -23.52 54.85
#